data_AF-A0A0C2C6X1-F1
#
_entry.id   AF-A0A0C2C6X1-F1
#
_cell.length_a   1.000
_cell.length_b   1.000
_cell.length_c   1.000
_cell.angle_alpha   90.00
_cell.angle_beta   90.00
_cell.angle_gamma   90.00
#
_symmetry.space_group_name_H-M   'P 1'
#
loop_
_entity.id
_entity.type
_entity.pdbx_description
1 polymer ?
#
loop_
_entity_poly.entity_id
_entity_poly.type
_entity_poly.pdbx_seq_one_letter_code
_entity_poly.pdbx_strand_id
1 'polypeptide(L)'
;MAEICGVSQIFCCLSKVKPPLVLHNSLLDLLHIYNCFEADLPKTYNEWKHAIRTLFPTIIDTKFLASALQKELQDEGCLDLSLQTLGTFLNSSVPTYKTSFHADMPGWNFRKVKMHLDIARMSFV
;
A
#
# COMPACT_ATOMS: atom_id res chain seq x y z
N MET A 1 -2.86 21.48 -29.94
CA MET A 1 -1.59 20.72 -29.82
C MET A 1 -1.87 19.55 -28.91
N ALA A 2 -1.66 18.32 -29.38
CA ALA A 2 -1.79 17.14 -28.53
C ALA A 2 -0.58 17.12 -27.59
N GLU A 3 -0.77 17.53 -26.34
CA GLU A 3 0.26 17.34 -25.31
C GLU A 3 0.56 15.84 -25.21
N ILE A 4 1.84 15.50 -25.22
CA ILE A 4 2.29 14.13 -25.00
C ILE A 4 2.12 13.85 -23.50
N CYS A 5 0.91 13.48 -23.09
CA CYS A 5 0.66 12.96 -21.76
C CYS A 5 1.20 11.52 -21.69
N GLY A 6 2.51 11.36 -21.48
CA GLY A 6 3.14 10.05 -21.36
C GLY A 6 2.72 9.33 -20.08
N VAL A 7 3.62 9.27 -19.09
CA VAL A 7 3.33 8.62 -17.79
C VAL A 7 2.15 9.28 -17.06
N SER A 8 1.88 10.57 -17.31
CA SER A 8 0.73 11.30 -16.74
C SER A 8 -0.63 10.68 -17.10
N GLN A 9 -0.77 9.99 -18.24
CA GLN A 9 -2.00 9.27 -18.58
C GLN A 9 -2.26 8.10 -17.61
N ILE A 10 -1.19 7.43 -17.17
CA ILE A 10 -1.28 6.33 -16.20
C ILE A 10 -1.79 6.89 -14.88
N PHE A 11 -1.24 8.01 -14.41
CA PHE A 11 -1.68 8.66 -13.18
C PHE A 11 -3.11 9.19 -13.26
N CYS A 12 -3.52 9.75 -14.41
CA CYS A 12 -4.91 10.14 -14.65
C CYS A 12 -5.86 8.92 -14.59
N CYS A 13 -5.43 7.76 -15.10
CA CYS A 13 -6.22 6.53 -15.00
C CYS A 13 -6.28 6.04 -13.54
N LEU A 14 -5.14 6.03 -12.84
CA LEU A 14 -5.05 5.65 -11.44
C LEU A 14 -5.90 6.55 -10.53
N SER A 15 -5.94 7.86 -10.76
CA SER A 15 -6.76 8.80 -9.98
C SER A 15 -8.27 8.64 -10.24
N LYS A 16 -8.65 8.12 -11.41
CA LYS A 16 -10.04 7.78 -11.75
C LYS A 16 -10.48 6.44 -11.19
N VAL A 17 -9.65 5.40 -11.35
CA VAL A 17 -9.94 4.03 -10.91
C VAL A 17 -9.77 3.88 -9.40
N LYS A 18 -8.89 4.69 -8.79
CA LYS A 18 -8.60 4.72 -7.36
C LYS A 18 -8.28 3.34 -6.78
N PRO A 19 -7.38 2.56 -7.41
CA PRO A 19 -7.02 1.25 -6.88
C PRO A 19 -6.29 1.41 -5.52
N PRO A 20 -6.28 0.36 -4.69
CA PRO A 20 -5.45 0.36 -3.48
C PRO A 20 -3.98 0.46 -3.85
N LEU A 21 -3.28 1.49 -3.36
CA LEU A 21 -1.84 1.63 -3.54
C LEU A 21 -1.12 0.86 -2.45
N VAL A 22 -0.35 -0.15 -2.84
CA VAL A 22 0.52 -0.92 -1.94
C VAL A 22 1.95 -0.47 -2.15
N LEU A 23 2.56 0.09 -1.11
CA LEU A 23 3.88 0.72 -1.17
C LEU A 23 4.72 0.31 0.06
N HIS A 24 6.00 0.68 0.11
CA HIS A 24 6.89 0.37 1.23
C HIS A 24 7.71 1.60 1.60
N ASN A 25 7.52 2.15 2.81
CA ASN A 25 8.16 3.41 3.22
C ASN A 25 7.82 4.59 2.29
N SER A 26 6.52 4.75 2.06
CA SER A 26 5.91 5.36 0.87
C SER A 26 5.72 6.88 0.92
N LEU A 27 6.05 7.53 2.03
CA LEU A 27 5.79 8.95 2.23
C LEU A 27 6.42 9.80 1.11
N LEU A 28 7.68 9.55 0.78
CA LEU A 28 8.40 10.31 -0.22
C LEU A 28 7.89 10.02 -1.64
N ASP A 29 7.53 8.77 -1.93
CA ASP A 29 6.93 8.39 -3.21
C ASP A 29 5.61 9.14 -3.44
N LEU A 30 4.76 9.19 -2.41
CA LEU A 30 3.47 9.89 -2.48
C LEU A 30 3.64 11.40 -2.63
N LEU A 31 4.63 11.99 -1.94
CA LEU A 31 4.97 13.42 -2.10
C LEU A 31 5.41 13.73 -3.53
N HIS A 32 6.30 12.90 -4.10
CA HIS A 32 6.75 13.08 -5.48
C HIS A 32 5.65 12.85 -6.50
N ILE A 33 4.83 11.79 -6.34
CA ILE A 33 3.70 11.51 -7.23
C ILE A 33 2.73 12.69 -7.25
N TYR A 34 2.41 13.23 -6.07
CA TYR A 34 1.55 14.41 -5.96
C TYR A 34 2.15 15.60 -6.71
N ASN A 35 3.43 15.92 -6.42
CA ASN A 35 4.12 17.07 -7.00
C ASN A 35 4.34 16.95 -8.52
N CYS A 36 4.50 15.75 -9.04
CA CYS A 36 4.78 15.52 -10.46
C CYS A 36 3.51 15.43 -11.32
N PHE A 37 2.40 14.90 -10.77
CA PHE A 37 1.24 14.51 -11.59
C PHE A 37 -0.07 15.17 -11.19
N GLU A 38 -0.15 15.81 -10.03
CA GLU A 38 -1.37 16.50 -9.57
C GLU A 38 -1.19 18.02 -9.50
N ALA A 39 -0.36 18.49 -8.56
CA ALA A 39 -0.18 19.91 -8.26
C ALA A 39 1.06 20.12 -7.36
N ASP A 40 1.51 21.37 -7.24
CA ASP A 40 2.55 21.74 -6.27
C ASP A 40 2.16 21.30 -4.84
N LEU A 41 3.16 20.92 -4.05
CA LEU A 41 2.94 20.51 -2.66
C LEU A 41 2.23 21.61 -1.84
N PRO A 42 1.16 21.27 -1.10
CA PRO A 42 0.50 22.19 -0.20
C PRO A 42 1.43 22.74 0.89
N LYS A 43 1.05 23.87 1.49
CA LYS A 43 1.87 24.55 2.50
C LYS A 43 1.96 23.76 3.80
N THR A 44 0.98 22.90 4.07
CA THR A 44 0.94 22.09 5.30
C THR A 44 0.81 20.60 5.00
N TYR A 45 1.37 19.80 5.89
CA TYR A 45 1.23 18.34 5.85
C TYR A 45 -0.24 17.89 5.90
N ASN A 46 -1.08 18.57 6.69
CA ASN A 46 -2.50 18.20 6.81
C ASN A 46 -3.28 18.43 5.50
N GLU A 47 -3.01 19.53 4.78
CA GLU A 47 -3.59 19.78 3.47
C GLU A 47 -3.14 18.73 2.46
N TRP A 48 -1.83 18.44 2.41
CA TRP A 48 -1.28 17.39 1.57
C TRP A 48 -1.90 16.02 1.87
N LYS A 49 -2.01 15.67 3.15
CA LYS A 49 -2.63 14.43 3.63
C LYS A 49 -4.09 14.32 3.19
N HIS A 50 -4.86 15.40 3.27
CA HIS A 50 -6.24 15.40 2.76
C HIS A 50 -6.30 15.26 1.23
N ALA A 51 -5.44 15.95 0.51
CA ALA A 51 -5.39 15.89 -0.94
C ALA A 51 -5.02 14.49 -1.44
N ILE A 52 -3.95 13.89 -0.90
CA ILE A 52 -3.50 12.55 -1.32
C ILE A 52 -4.54 11.46 -0.99
N ARG A 53 -5.24 11.57 0.15
CA ARG A 53 -6.34 10.65 0.50
C ARG A 53 -7.57 10.81 -0.39
N THR A 54 -7.77 11.99 -0.98
CA THR A 54 -8.86 12.22 -1.94
C THR A 54 -8.55 11.59 -3.30
N LEU A 55 -7.27 11.64 -3.70
CA LEU A 55 -6.76 11.01 -4.92
C LEU A 55 -6.72 9.49 -4.79
N PHE A 56 -6.14 8.99 -3.70
CA PHE A 56 -5.96 7.58 -3.41
C PHE A 56 -6.58 7.25 -2.05
N PRO A 57 -7.85 6.81 -2.01
CA PRO A 57 -8.58 6.59 -0.77
C PRO A 57 -8.07 5.39 0.04
N THR A 58 -7.32 4.48 -0.61
CA THR A 58 -6.72 3.31 0.03
C THR A 58 -5.23 3.28 -0.28
N ILE A 59 -4.42 3.56 0.73
CA ILE A 59 -2.95 3.49 0.69
C ILE A 59 -2.52 2.53 1.79
N ILE A 60 -1.70 1.55 1.43
CA ILE A 60 -1.18 0.53 2.34
C ILE A 60 0.34 0.61 2.29
N ASP A 61 0.93 1.05 3.39
CA ASP A 61 2.37 1.00 3.57
C ASP A 61 2.75 -0.34 4.25
N THR A 62 3.41 -1.20 3.47
CA THR A 62 3.82 -2.54 3.92
C THR A 62 4.83 -2.49 5.05
N LYS A 63 5.70 -1.46 5.11
CA LYS A 63 6.64 -1.30 6.22
C LYS A 63 5.89 -0.94 7.50
N PHE A 64 4.91 -0.05 7.39
CA PHE A 64 4.06 0.32 8.52
C PHE A 64 3.23 -0.88 9.00
N LEU A 65 2.63 -1.64 8.08
CA LEU A 65 1.90 -2.86 8.41
C LEU A 65 2.79 -3.88 9.11
N ALA A 66 4.00 -4.10 8.60
CA ALA A 66 4.96 -5.00 9.23
C ALA A 66 5.43 -4.47 10.60
N SER A 67 5.53 -3.15 10.76
CA SER A 67 5.86 -2.53 12.05
C SER A 67 4.79 -2.78 13.11
N ALA A 68 3.52 -2.85 12.71
CA ALA A 68 2.44 -3.20 13.63
C ALA A 68 2.51 -4.67 14.11
N LEU A 69 3.15 -5.54 13.32
CA LEU A 69 3.35 -6.96 13.59
C LEU A 69 4.81 -7.28 13.95
N GLN A 70 5.59 -6.27 14.35
CA GLN A 70 7.04 -6.40 14.46
C GLN A 70 7.44 -7.49 15.47
N LYS A 71 6.71 -7.62 16.58
CA LYS A 71 7.01 -8.62 17.60
C LYS A 71 6.81 -10.02 17.06
N GLU A 72 5.66 -10.29 16.45
CA GLU A 72 5.36 -11.60 15.86
C GLU A 72 6.36 -11.94 14.74
N LEU A 73 6.73 -10.96 13.92
CA LEU A 73 7.71 -11.14 12.86
C LEU A 73 9.12 -11.44 13.41
N GLN A 74 9.52 -10.78 14.50
CA GLN A 74 10.81 -11.01 15.14
C GLN A 74 10.88 -12.38 15.82
N ASP A 75 9.79 -12.81 16.46
CA ASP A 75 9.69 -14.13 17.08
C ASP A 75 9.82 -15.26 16.04
N GLU A 76 9.32 -15.04 14.83
CA GLU A 76 9.46 -15.94 13.68
C GLU A 76 10.81 -15.79 12.93
N GLY A 77 11.70 -14.90 13.36
CA GLY A 77 13.05 -14.75 12.83
C GLY A 77 13.25 -13.67 11.75
N CYS A 78 12.29 -12.78 11.54
CA CYS A 78 12.46 -11.62 10.67
C CYS A 78 13.23 -10.50 11.40
N LEU A 79 14.51 -10.34 11.05
CA LEU A 79 15.45 -9.47 11.77
C LEU A 79 15.17 -7.96 11.57
N ASP A 80 14.77 -7.57 10.36
CA ASP A 80 14.49 -6.19 10.01
C ASP A 80 13.29 -6.09 9.04
N LEU A 81 12.71 -4.89 8.96
CA LEU A 81 11.53 -4.60 8.14
C LEU A 81 11.89 -3.89 6.83
N SER A 82 13.07 -4.16 6.26
CA SER A 82 13.37 -3.75 4.89
C SER A 82 12.53 -4.56 3.91
N LEU A 83 12.30 -4.00 2.73
CA LEU A 83 11.54 -4.67 1.68
C LEU A 83 12.16 -6.02 1.29
N GLN A 84 13.49 -6.12 1.25
CA GLN A 84 14.20 -7.34 0.89
C GLN A 84 14.04 -8.42 1.97
N THR A 85 14.27 -8.07 3.25
CA THR A 85 14.14 -9.02 4.36
C THR A 85 12.71 -9.49 4.49
N LEU A 86 11.74 -8.57 4.46
CA LEU A 86 10.33 -8.90 4.53
C LEU A 86 9.89 -9.76 3.35
N GLY A 87 10.32 -9.43 2.13
CA GLY A 87 10.03 -10.23 0.93
C GLY A 87 10.61 -11.64 1.01
N THR A 88 11.84 -11.78 1.50
CA THR A 88 12.49 -13.09 1.67
C THR A 88 11.76 -13.91 2.72
N PHE A 89 11.46 -13.30 3.87
CA PHE A 89 10.72 -13.93 4.96
C PHE A 89 9.35 -14.42 4.52
N LEU A 90 8.54 -13.55 3.89
CA LEU A 90 7.20 -13.94 3.42
C LEU A 90 7.27 -15.05 2.36
N ASN A 91 8.27 -15.05 1.48
CA ASN A 91 8.43 -16.12 0.50
C ASN A 91 8.92 -17.45 1.11
N SER A 92 9.69 -17.41 2.20
CA SER A 92 10.09 -18.64 2.91
C SER A 92 8.97 -19.22 3.76
N SER A 93 8.08 -18.38 4.29
CA SER A 93 7.01 -18.77 5.21
C SER A 93 5.72 -19.18 4.50
N VAL A 94 5.56 -18.84 3.23
CA VAL A 94 4.43 -19.30 2.40
C VAL A 94 4.77 -20.69 1.86
N PRO A 95 4.12 -21.79 2.32
CA PRO A 95 4.16 -23.03 1.55
C PRO A 95 3.62 -22.69 0.16
N THR A 96 4.36 -23.10 -0.87
CA THR A 96 4.05 -22.85 -2.28
C THR A 96 2.66 -23.39 -2.62
N TYR A 97 1.61 -22.62 -2.32
CA TYR A 97 0.32 -22.83 -2.93
C TYR A 97 0.53 -22.42 -4.39
N LYS A 98 0.77 -23.42 -5.24
CA LYS A 98 0.63 -23.22 -6.68
C LYS A 98 -0.72 -22.54 -6.88
N THR A 99 -0.69 -21.30 -7.35
CA THR A 99 -1.84 -20.56 -7.84
C THR A 99 -2.37 -21.25 -9.10
N SER A 100 -2.97 -22.41 -8.90
CA SER A 100 -4.09 -22.83 -9.73
C SER A 100 -5.24 -22.01 -9.19
N PHE A 101 -5.76 -21.06 -9.98
CA PHE A 101 -7.03 -20.40 -9.70
C PHE A 101 -8.12 -21.47 -9.70
N HIS A 102 -8.25 -22.21 -8.60
CA HIS A 102 -9.41 -23.01 -8.28
C HIS A 102 -10.15 -22.21 -7.22
N ALA A 103 -11.17 -21.49 -7.69
CA ALA A 103 -12.15 -20.82 -6.85
C ALA A 103 -12.90 -21.91 -6.07
N ASP A 104 -12.38 -22.30 -4.90
CA ASP A 104 -13.12 -22.90 -3.78
C ASP A 104 -12.12 -23.27 -2.66
N MET A 105 -11.98 -22.38 -1.67
CA MET A 105 -11.46 -22.76 -0.36
C MET A 105 -12.54 -22.50 0.70
N PRO A 106 -13.11 -23.54 1.33
CA PRO A 106 -14.10 -23.37 2.37
C PRO A 106 -13.39 -22.98 3.67
N GLY A 107 -13.64 -21.76 4.16
CA GLY A 107 -13.23 -21.34 5.51
C GLY A 107 -12.63 -19.95 5.63
N TRP A 108 -12.24 -19.30 4.53
CA TRP A 108 -11.72 -17.93 4.60
C TRP A 108 -12.87 -16.91 4.59
N ASN A 109 -13.29 -16.48 5.78
CA ASN A 109 -14.32 -15.46 5.90
C ASN A 109 -13.72 -14.06 5.66
N PHE A 110 -13.90 -13.52 4.45
CA PHE A 110 -13.47 -12.17 4.04
C PHE A 110 -13.89 -11.05 5.01
N ARG A 111 -14.89 -11.28 5.87
CA ARG A 111 -15.31 -10.32 6.90
C ARG A 111 -14.28 -10.14 8.01
N LYS A 112 -13.46 -11.16 8.31
CA LYS A 112 -12.46 -11.13 9.39
C LYS A 112 -11.23 -10.29 9.00
N VAL A 113 -10.83 -10.35 7.73
CA VAL A 113 -9.75 -9.52 7.17
C VAL A 113 -10.21 -8.06 7.07
N LYS A 114 -11.47 -7.82 6.73
CA LYS A 114 -12.05 -6.47 6.68
C LYS A 114 -11.99 -5.76 8.03
N MET A 115 -12.27 -6.47 9.12
CA MET A 115 -12.26 -5.90 10.48
C MET A 115 -10.85 -5.47 10.95
N HIS A 116 -9.80 -6.20 10.58
CA HIS A 116 -8.41 -5.81 10.88
C HIS A 116 -7.90 -4.68 9.96
N LEU A 117 -8.34 -4.68 8.70
CA LEU A 117 -8.06 -3.59 7.77
C LEU A 117 -8.73 -2.28 8.21
N ASP A 118 -9.90 -2.36 8.85
CA ASP A 118 -10.61 -1.20 9.41
C ASP A 118 -9.91 -0.62 10.66
N ILE A 119 -9.10 -1.39 11.39
CA ILE A 119 -8.25 -0.88 12.49
C ILE A 119 -7.04 -0.12 11.92
N ALA A 120 -6.44 -0.61 10.82
CA ALA A 120 -5.39 0.10 10.10
C ALA A 120 -5.89 1.41 9.44
N ARG A 121 -7.20 1.59 9.26
CA ARG A 121 -7.79 2.88 8.82
C ARG A 121 -7.74 3.97 9.89
N MET A 122 -7.51 3.63 11.15
CA MET A 122 -7.57 4.54 12.30
C MET A 122 -6.21 4.94 12.87
N SER A 123 -5.10 4.56 12.22
CA SER A 123 -3.76 4.97 12.64
C SER A 123 -2.95 5.42 11.43
N PHE A 124 -3.11 6.71 11.12
CA PHE A 124 -2.23 7.54 10.31
C PHE A 124 -1.76 6.98 8.95
N VAL A 125 -2.55 7.26 7.90
CA VAL A 125 -2.11 8.23 6.88
C VAL A 125 -2.80 9.53 7.16
#